data_AF-A0A7X8EPX4-F1
#
_entry.id   AF-A0A7X8EPX4-F1
#
_cell.length_a   1.000
_cell.length_b   1.000
_cell.length_c   1.000
_cell.angle_alpha   90.00
_cell.angle_beta   90.00
_cell.angle_gamma   90.00
#
_symmetry.space_group_name_H-M   'P 1'
#
loop_
_entity.id
_entity.type
_entity.pdbx_description
1 polymer ?
#
loop_
_entity_poly.entity_id
_entity_poly.type
_entity_poly.pdbx_seq_one_letter_code
_entity_poly.pdbx_strand_id
1 'polypeptide(L)'
;MEKAEILKHIADLLQKKLSLLHFIHAISKEQIGYDAEEQMDDIDRAIEKKQGFIDKIEGIDSKIKDYSQALKIKGYIDSIEELEDKDRLGVIKKLNQDVLRQLEKIQQLDKVNNDKLKASLSEVKNNIRKMQERKKADKTYQYQIPSIDGAFFDKKN
;
A
#
# COMPACT_ATOMS: atom_id res chain seq x y z
N MET A 1 -38.44 -1.77 6.83
CA MET A 1 -37.34 -1.55 7.79
C MET A 1 -37.66 -0.39 8.71
N GLU A 2 -37.70 -0.73 9.99
CA GLU A 2 -37.78 0.22 11.09
C GLU A 2 -36.42 0.84 11.40
N LYS A 3 -36.42 1.98 12.10
CA LYS A 3 -35.21 2.69 12.53
C LYS A 3 -34.18 1.79 13.22
N ALA A 4 -34.63 0.99 14.18
CA ALA A 4 -33.77 0.10 14.97
C ALA A 4 -33.05 -0.93 14.08
N GLU A 5 -33.74 -1.44 13.06
CA GLU A 5 -33.21 -2.41 12.12
C GLU A 5 -32.13 -1.78 11.23
N ILE A 6 -32.37 -0.57 10.70
CA ILE A 6 -31.37 0.16 9.91
C ILE A 6 -30.10 0.42 10.73
N LEU A 7 -30.24 0.87 11.98
CA LEU A 7 -29.10 1.11 12.87
C LEU A 7 -28.30 -0.17 13.16
N LYS A 8 -28.99 -1.31 13.33
CA LYS A 8 -28.34 -2.61 13.50
C LYS A 8 -27.52 -2.98 12.26
N HIS A 9 -28.08 -2.82 11.06
CA HIS A 9 -27.36 -3.10 9.82
C HIS A 9 -26.12 -2.22 9.64
N ILE A 10 -26.20 -0.94 10.00
CA ILE A 10 -25.04 -0.04 9.98
C ILE A 10 -23.96 -0.54 10.94
N ALA A 11 -24.32 -0.91 12.17
CA ALA A 11 -23.36 -1.43 13.15
C ALA A 11 -22.69 -2.73 12.66
N ASP A 12 -23.46 -3.68 12.12
CA ASP A 12 -22.95 -4.93 11.56
C ASP A 12 -21.98 -4.68 10.39
N LEU A 13 -22.30 -3.72 9.53
CA LEU A 13 -21.45 -3.31 8.40
C LEU A 13 -20.15 -2.66 8.88
N LEU A 14 -20.20 -1.78 9.87
CA LEU A 14 -19.01 -1.17 10.46
C LEU A 14 -18.10 -2.21 11.12
N GLN A 15 -18.68 -3.20 11.81
CA GLN A 15 -17.89 -4.27 12.41
C GLN A 15 -17.20 -5.17 11.37
N LYS A 16 -17.90 -5.45 10.25
CA LYS A 16 -17.29 -6.12 9.09
C LYS A 16 -16.17 -5.28 8.49
N LYS A 17 -16.39 -3.99 8.26
CA LYS A 17 -15.35 -3.05 7.78
C LYS A 17 -14.12 -3.06 8.68
N LEU A 18 -14.31 -2.98 9.99
CA LEU A 18 -13.22 -3.02 10.96
C LEU A 18 -12.43 -4.34 10.88
N SER A 19 -13.11 -5.47 10.69
CA SER A 19 -12.46 -6.77 10.51
C SER A 19 -11.60 -6.83 9.24
N LEU A 20 -12.10 -6.27 8.13
CA LEU A 20 -11.33 -6.14 6.88
C LEU A 20 -10.09 -5.25 7.06
N LEU A 21 -10.23 -4.14 7.78
CA LEU A 21 -9.10 -3.26 8.11
C LEU A 21 -8.06 -3.96 9.00
N HIS A 22 -8.45 -4.88 9.88
CA HIS A 22 -7.47 -5.69 10.63
C HIS A 22 -6.69 -6.64 9.71
N PHE A 23 -7.31 -7.22 8.67
CA PHE A 23 -6.60 -8.03 7.68
C PHE A 23 -5.61 -7.18 6.86
N ILE A 24 -6.03 -6.01 6.40
CA ILE A 24 -5.14 -5.06 5.70
C ILE A 24 -3.94 -4.71 6.59
N HIS A 25 -4.20 -4.38 7.85
CA HIS A 25 -3.15 -4.07 8.82
C HIS A 25 -2.16 -5.22 9.02
N ALA A 26 -2.65 -6.46 9.14
CA ALA A 26 -1.78 -7.63 9.26
C ALA A 26 -0.87 -7.78 8.04
N ILE A 27 -1.41 -7.60 6.83
CA ILE A 27 -0.62 -7.65 5.58
C ILE A 27 0.40 -6.51 5.54
N SER A 28 0.01 -5.27 5.86
CA SER A 28 0.95 -4.15 5.92
C SER A 28 2.07 -4.39 6.94
N LYS A 29 1.79 -5.05 8.06
CA LYS A 29 2.81 -5.42 9.03
C LYS A 29 3.75 -6.51 8.52
N GLU A 30 3.22 -7.51 7.82
CA GLU A 30 4.00 -8.58 7.20
C GLU A 30 4.93 -8.02 6.10
N GLN A 31 4.44 -7.08 5.30
CA GLN A 31 5.22 -6.41 4.23
C GLN A 31 6.50 -5.71 4.72
N ILE A 32 6.56 -5.28 5.99
CA ILE A 32 7.78 -4.69 6.57
C ILE A 32 8.92 -5.71 6.58
N GLY A 33 8.60 -6.99 6.74
CA GLY A 33 9.57 -8.07 6.81
C GLY A 33 10.17 -8.46 5.46
N TYR A 34 9.53 -8.10 4.35
CA TYR A 34 9.99 -8.51 3.02
C TYR A 34 11.28 -7.82 2.60
N ASP A 35 12.17 -8.59 1.98
CA ASP A 35 13.30 -8.05 1.22
C ASP A 35 12.83 -7.69 -0.20
N ALA A 36 13.00 -6.41 -0.58
CA ALA A 36 12.54 -5.93 -1.88
C ALA A 36 13.37 -6.46 -3.06
N GLU A 37 14.60 -6.91 -2.82
CA GLU A 37 15.44 -7.49 -3.88
C GLU A 37 15.11 -8.97 -4.13
N GLU A 38 14.72 -9.71 -3.09
CA GLU A 38 14.48 -11.16 -3.18
C GLU A 38 13.00 -11.53 -3.30
N GLN A 39 12.09 -10.69 -2.79
CA GLN A 39 10.70 -11.06 -2.54
C GLN A 39 9.70 -10.13 -3.25
N MET A 40 10.05 -9.63 -4.43
CA MET A 40 9.17 -8.73 -5.20
C MET A 40 7.79 -9.36 -5.49
N ASP A 41 7.76 -10.65 -5.84
CA ASP A 41 6.50 -11.38 -6.07
C ASP A 41 5.62 -11.46 -4.81
N ASP A 42 6.21 -11.59 -3.61
CA ASP A 42 5.46 -11.58 -2.35
C ASP A 42 4.90 -10.19 -2.03
N ILE A 43 5.67 -9.14 -2.35
CA ILE A 43 5.25 -7.75 -2.21
C ILE A 43 4.05 -7.48 -3.11
N ASP A 44 4.12 -7.88 -4.38
CA ASP A 44 3.02 -7.71 -5.35
C ASP A 44 1.78 -8.48 -4.93
N ARG A 45 1.91 -9.76 -4.54
CA ARG A 45 0.80 -10.56 -3.99
C ARG A 45 0.16 -9.91 -2.77
N ALA A 46 0.96 -9.31 -1.89
CA ALA A 46 0.45 -8.61 -0.71
C ALA A 46 -0.31 -7.33 -1.09
N ILE A 47 0.15 -6.58 -2.10
CA ILE A 47 -0.58 -5.43 -2.65
C ILE A 47 -1.93 -5.86 -3.22
N GLU A 48 -1.96 -6.90 -4.05
CA GLU A 48 -3.20 -7.43 -4.64
C GLU A 48 -4.21 -7.88 -3.57
N LYS A 49 -3.74 -8.60 -2.53
CA LYS A 49 -4.60 -9.00 -1.41
C LYS A 49 -5.18 -7.80 -0.67
N LYS A 50 -4.40 -6.74 -0.43
CA LYS A 50 -4.91 -5.51 0.19
C LYS A 50 -5.98 -4.86 -0.69
N GLN A 51 -5.75 -4.78 -2.01
CA GLN A 51 -6.74 -4.23 -2.94
C GLN A 51 -8.06 -4.99 -2.89
N GLY A 52 -8.03 -6.33 -2.87
CA GLY A 52 -9.25 -7.14 -2.75
C GLY A 52 -10.01 -6.93 -1.43
N PHE A 53 -9.37 -6.46 -0.36
CA PHE A 53 -10.06 -6.03 0.86
C PHE A 53 -10.60 -4.61 0.77
N ILE A 54 -9.89 -3.70 0.10
CA ILE A 54 -10.34 -2.32 -0.16
C ILE A 54 -11.62 -2.34 -0.99
N ASP A 55 -11.69 -3.13 -2.06
CA ASP A 55 -12.88 -3.24 -2.91
C ASP A 55 -14.11 -3.71 -2.12
N LYS A 56 -13.90 -4.63 -1.15
CA LYS A 56 -14.97 -5.09 -0.24
C LYS A 56 -15.41 -3.99 0.71
N ILE A 57 -14.49 -3.17 1.19
CA ILE A 57 -14.78 -2.01 2.05
C ILE A 57 -15.58 -0.97 1.27
N GLU A 58 -15.25 -0.69 0.01
CA GLU A 58 -16.03 0.23 -0.84
C GLU A 58 -17.49 -0.22 -0.98
N GLY A 59 -17.70 -1.52 -1.20
CA GLY A 59 -19.04 -2.11 -1.21
C GLY A 59 -19.78 -1.97 0.13
N ILE A 60 -19.06 -2.02 1.26
CA ILE A 60 -19.65 -1.77 2.59
C ILE A 60 -20.00 -0.29 2.76
N ASP A 61 -19.11 0.61 2.36
CA ASP A 61 -19.31 2.05 2.49
C ASP A 61 -20.50 2.55 1.65
N SER A 62 -20.67 2.00 0.45
CA SER A 62 -21.88 2.25 -0.35
C SER A 62 -23.15 1.84 0.41
N LYS A 63 -23.18 0.64 1.01
CA LYS A 63 -24.35 0.18 1.77
C LYS A 63 -24.63 1.03 3.01
N ILE A 64 -23.59 1.43 3.74
CA ILE A 64 -23.73 2.33 4.90
C ILE A 64 -24.33 3.68 4.46
N LYS A 65 -23.90 4.20 3.30
CA LYS A 65 -24.46 5.43 2.71
C LYS A 65 -25.95 5.25 2.38
N ASP A 66 -26.33 4.15 1.75
CA ASP A 66 -27.73 3.86 1.41
C ASP A 66 -28.61 3.77 2.67
N TYR A 67 -28.14 3.06 3.69
CA TYR A 67 -28.86 2.97 4.99
C TYR A 67 -28.96 4.32 5.70
N SER A 68 -27.90 5.13 5.66
CA SER A 68 -27.91 6.47 6.22
C SER A 68 -28.88 7.40 5.50
N GLN A 69 -28.97 7.29 4.17
CA GLN A 69 -29.95 8.02 3.37
C GLN A 69 -31.38 7.57 3.67
N ALA A 70 -31.61 6.26 3.85
CA ALA A 70 -32.91 5.74 4.25
C ALA A 70 -33.39 6.27 5.61
N LEU A 71 -32.47 6.44 6.58
CA LEU A 71 -32.78 7.07 7.87
C LEU A 71 -33.26 8.52 7.70
N LYS A 72 -32.60 9.30 6.83
CA LYS A 72 -32.96 10.69 6.52
C LYS A 72 -34.33 10.79 5.85
N ILE A 73 -34.55 10.01 4.78
CA ILE A 73 -35.81 10.04 4.01
C ILE A 73 -37.02 9.68 4.89
N LYS A 74 -36.83 8.76 5.84
CA LYS A 74 -37.89 8.33 6.77
C LYS A 74 -38.15 9.31 7.92
N GLY A 75 -37.45 10.46 7.96
CA GLY A 75 -37.60 11.47 9.00
C GLY A 75 -37.15 11.01 10.39
N TYR A 76 -36.31 9.97 10.46
CA TYR A 76 -35.79 9.48 11.74
C TYR A 76 -34.63 10.32 12.28
N ILE A 77 -34.00 11.09 11.39
CA ILE A 77 -32.89 12.00 11.63
C ILE A 77 -32.91 13.14 10.61
N ASP A 78 -32.65 14.37 11.03
CA ASP A 78 -32.14 15.40 10.12
C ASP A 78 -30.61 15.28 10.03
N SER A 79 -29.96 14.88 11.13
CA SER A 79 -28.55 14.51 11.18
C SER A 79 -28.28 13.27 12.07
N ILE A 80 -27.21 12.53 11.78
CA ILE A 80 -26.81 11.37 12.61
C ILE A 80 -26.53 11.78 14.07
N GLU A 81 -26.20 13.06 14.29
CA GLU A 81 -25.95 13.62 15.62
C GLU A 81 -27.21 13.75 16.51
N GLU A 82 -28.43 13.76 15.94
CA GLU A 82 -29.69 14.02 16.65
C GLU A 82 -30.41 12.78 17.21
N LEU A 83 -29.84 11.59 17.01
CA LEU A 83 -30.50 10.35 17.45
C LEU A 83 -30.43 10.17 18.98
N GLU A 84 -31.59 10.24 19.63
CA GLU A 84 -31.74 10.00 21.09
C GLU A 84 -31.61 8.53 21.52
N ASP A 85 -31.44 7.58 20.58
CA ASP A 85 -31.21 6.15 20.89
C ASP A 85 -29.76 5.94 21.36
N LYS A 86 -29.50 6.37 22.60
CA LYS A 86 -28.15 6.51 23.19
C LYS A 86 -27.30 5.25 23.07
N ASP A 87 -27.89 4.07 23.22
CA ASP A 87 -27.14 2.81 23.26
C ASP A 87 -26.68 2.37 21.87
N ARG A 88 -27.57 2.33 20.88
CA ARG A 88 -27.21 1.92 19.51
C ARG A 88 -26.34 2.97 18.82
N LEU A 89 -26.56 4.24 19.11
CA LEU A 89 -25.70 5.30 18.59
C LEU A 89 -24.31 5.28 19.22
N GLY A 90 -24.21 5.00 20.51
CA GLY A 90 -22.95 4.85 21.21
C GLY A 90 -22.08 3.77 20.58
N VAL A 91 -22.69 2.62 20.22
CA VAL A 91 -22.01 1.54 19.51
C VAL A 91 -21.49 1.99 18.13
N ILE A 92 -22.35 2.62 17.32
CA ILE A 92 -21.96 3.10 15.97
C ILE A 92 -20.84 4.15 16.07
N LYS A 93 -20.94 5.11 16.99
CA LYS A 93 -19.91 6.14 17.23
C LYS A 93 -18.58 5.50 17.63
N LYS A 94 -18.60 4.53 18.55
CA LYS A 94 -17.41 3.79 18.96
C LYS A 94 -16.80 3.03 17.78
N LEU A 95 -17.60 2.30 17.01
CA LEU A 95 -17.12 1.57 15.83
C LEU A 95 -16.48 2.49 14.79
N ASN A 96 -17.06 3.69 14.55
CA ASN A 96 -16.46 4.68 13.67
C ASN A 96 -15.10 5.19 14.21
N GLN A 97 -14.99 5.45 15.51
CA GLN A 97 -13.72 5.83 16.11
C GLN A 97 -12.67 4.71 15.99
N ASP A 98 -13.06 3.46 16.19
CA ASP A 98 -12.18 2.31 16.05
C ASP A 98 -11.73 2.12 14.59
N VAL A 99 -12.62 2.35 13.62
CA VAL A 99 -12.29 2.38 12.18
C VAL A 99 -11.26 3.47 11.87
N LEU A 100 -11.45 4.69 12.36
CA LEU A 100 -10.51 5.80 12.14
C LEU A 100 -9.13 5.49 12.72
N ARG A 101 -9.07 5.05 13.98
CA ARG A 101 -7.82 4.64 14.63
C ARG A 101 -7.11 3.52 13.86
N GLN A 102 -7.89 2.58 13.32
CA GLN A 102 -7.34 1.47 12.56
C GLN A 102 -6.79 1.92 11.20
N LEU A 103 -7.44 2.87 10.53
CA LEU A 103 -6.94 3.50 9.31
C LEU A 103 -5.63 4.25 9.56
N GLU A 104 -5.53 5.01 10.66
CA GLU A 104 -4.29 5.71 11.03
C GLU A 104 -3.11 4.74 11.20
N LYS A 105 -3.32 3.60 11.86
CA LYS A 105 -2.28 2.56 12.01
C LYS A 105 -1.84 1.99 10.67
N ILE A 106 -2.79 1.70 9.78
CA ILE A 106 -2.49 1.20 8.42
C ILE A 106 -1.68 2.24 7.65
N GLN A 107 -2.09 3.51 7.67
CA GLN A 107 -1.38 4.59 6.99
C GLN A 107 0.07 4.74 7.47
N GLN A 108 0.31 4.64 8.77
CA GLN A 108 1.66 4.68 9.34
C GLN A 108 2.53 3.53 8.83
N LEU A 109 2.00 2.31 8.79
CA LEU A 109 2.74 1.15 8.30
C LEU A 109 2.97 1.19 6.80
N ASP A 110 1.97 1.56 6.02
CA ASP A 110 2.10 1.68 4.56
C ASP A 110 3.07 2.78 4.16
N LYS A 111 3.20 3.85 4.96
CA LYS A 111 4.27 4.84 4.79
C LYS A 111 5.66 4.20 4.97
N VAL A 112 5.86 3.45 6.05
CA VAL A 112 7.12 2.74 6.33
C VAL A 112 7.44 1.75 5.20
N ASN A 113 6.47 0.97 4.74
CA ASN A 113 6.63 0.03 3.62
C ASN A 113 7.07 0.74 2.33
N ASN A 114 6.41 1.84 1.99
CA ASN A 114 6.74 2.62 0.80
C ASN A 114 8.13 3.24 0.87
N ASP A 115 8.53 3.73 2.05
CA ASP A 115 9.86 4.32 2.24
C ASP A 115 10.95 3.24 2.11
N LYS A 116 10.73 2.03 2.65
CA LYS A 116 11.65 0.88 2.49
C LYS A 116 11.80 0.45 1.03
N LEU A 117 10.69 0.34 0.30
CA LEU A 117 10.69 0.03 -1.14
C LEU A 117 11.47 1.06 -1.95
N LYS A 118 11.27 2.34 -1.69
CA LYS A 118 12.00 3.44 -2.36
C LYS A 118 13.49 3.39 -2.07
N ALA A 119 13.88 3.10 -0.82
CA ALA A 119 15.28 2.98 -0.43
C ALA A 119 15.95 1.83 -1.22
N SER A 120 15.32 0.67 -1.25
CA SER A 120 15.81 -0.51 -1.98
C SER A 120 15.97 -0.23 -3.49
N LEU A 121 14.98 0.43 -4.10
CA LEU A 121 15.07 0.83 -5.51
C LEU A 121 16.24 1.81 -5.78
N SER A 122 16.53 2.71 -4.84
CA SER A 122 17.67 3.63 -4.94
C SER A 122 19.01 2.88 -4.89
N GLU A 123 19.10 1.87 -4.03
CA GLU A 123 20.28 1.01 -3.92
C GLU A 123 20.54 0.22 -5.19
N VAL A 124 19.50 -0.44 -5.74
CA VAL A 124 19.56 -1.13 -7.03
C VAL A 124 20.03 -0.19 -8.15
N LYS A 125 19.48 1.03 -8.23
CA LYS A 125 19.91 2.04 -9.23
C LYS A 125 21.39 2.40 -9.09
N ASN A 126 21.86 2.57 -7.86
CA ASN A 126 23.27 2.88 -7.61
C ASN A 126 24.18 1.70 -7.96
N ASN A 127 23.75 0.46 -7.69
CA ASN A 127 24.48 -0.75 -8.07
C ASN A 127 24.59 -0.90 -9.58
N ILE A 128 23.51 -0.61 -10.33
CA ILE A 128 23.53 -0.56 -11.80
C ILE A 128 24.52 0.49 -12.31
N ARG A 129 24.53 1.70 -11.74
CA ARG A 129 25.49 2.76 -12.11
C ARG A 129 26.93 2.34 -11.88
N LYS A 130 27.25 1.83 -10.68
CA LYS A 130 28.58 1.29 -10.36
C LYS A 130 29.01 0.18 -11.31
N MET A 131 28.09 -0.72 -11.68
CA MET A 131 28.36 -1.77 -12.65
C MET A 131 28.67 -1.21 -14.05
N GLN A 132 27.94 -0.19 -14.50
CA GLN A 132 28.21 0.48 -15.77
C GLN A 132 29.58 1.19 -15.77
N GLU A 133 29.94 1.85 -14.68
CA GLU A 133 31.25 2.48 -14.50
C GLU A 133 32.38 1.44 -14.54
N ARG A 134 32.22 0.31 -13.82
CA ARG A 134 33.16 -0.81 -13.88
C ARG A 134 33.32 -1.36 -15.30
N LYS A 135 32.21 -1.57 -16.03
CA LYS A 135 32.25 -2.00 -17.44
C LYS A 135 32.98 -1.01 -18.35
N LYS A 136 32.86 0.30 -18.09
CA LYS A 136 33.60 1.33 -18.84
C LYS A 136 35.10 1.27 -18.53
N ALA A 137 35.46 1.20 -17.26
CA ALA A 137 36.86 1.08 -16.83
C ALA A 137 37.53 -0.18 -17.40
N ASP A 138 36.85 -1.33 -17.36
CA ASP A 138 37.35 -2.60 -17.89
C ASP A 138 37.64 -2.54 -19.40
N LYS A 139 36.75 -1.89 -20.18
CA LYS A 139 36.98 -1.62 -21.60
C LYS A 139 38.18 -0.70 -21.85
N THR A 140 38.47 0.24 -20.95
CA THR A 140 39.64 1.13 -21.05
C THR A 140 40.95 0.36 -20.81
N TYR A 141 40.95 -0.60 -19.88
CA TYR A 141 42.13 -1.46 -19.65
C TYR A 141 42.34 -2.49 -20.78
N GLN A 142 41.29 -2.94 -21.46
CA GLN A 142 41.42 -3.80 -22.65
C GLN A 142 42.01 -3.08 -23.87
N TYR A 143 42.05 -1.74 -23.90
CA TYR A 143 42.47 -0.94 -25.07
C TYR A 143 43.93 -0.45 -25.02
N GLN A 144 44.85 -1.20 -24.40
CA GLN A 144 46.27 -0.85 -24.36
C GLN A 144 47.22 -2.01 -24.71
N ILE A 145 47.17 -2.49 -25.95
CA ILE A 145 48.39 -2.89 -26.69
C ILE A 145 48.16 -2.56 -28.18
N PRO A 146 48.63 -1.41 -28.70
CA PRO A 146 48.87 -1.30 -30.13
C PRO A 146 49.96 -2.32 -30.48
N SER A 147 49.65 -3.27 -31.35
CA SER A 147 50.68 -4.07 -32.02
C SER A 147 51.64 -3.09 -32.72
N ILE A 148 52.90 -3.09 -32.29
CA ILE A 148 53.98 -2.43 -33.04
C ILE A 148 54.18 -3.29 -34.29
N ASP A 149 53.36 -3.06 -35.31
CA ASP A 149 53.65 -3.56 -36.65
C ASP A 149 54.89 -2.83 -37.15
N GLY A 150 55.92 -3.62 -37.47
CA GLY A 150 57.28 -3.17 -37.75
C GLY A 150 57.35 -2.11 -38.84
N ALA A 151 57.90 -0.95 -38.47
CA ALA A 151 58.47 -0.03 -39.44
C ALA A 151 59.75 -0.65 -40.01
N PHE A 152 59.65 -1.24 -41.20
CA PHE A 152 60.82 -1.63 -41.99
C PHE A 152 61.57 -0.36 -42.43
N PHE A 153 62.73 -0.12 -41.83
CA PHE A 153 63.70 0.85 -42.33
C PHE A 153 64.45 0.22 -43.51
N ASP A 154 64.08 0.58 -44.74
CA ASP A 154 64.89 0.31 -45.94
C ASP A 154 66.14 1.21 -45.90
N LYS A 155 67.30 0.63 -45.58
CA LYS A 155 68.60 1.25 -45.81
C LYS A 155 69.12 0.76 -47.17
N LYS A 156 68.99 1.59 -48.20
CA LYS A 156 69.75 1.44 -49.44
C LYS A 156 71.14 2.07 -49.27
N ASN A 157 72.17 1.25 -49.49
CA ASN A 157 73.49 1.69 -49.96
C ASN A 157 73.46 1.77 -51.49
#